data_AF-N6UCY6-F1
#
_entry.id   AF-N6UCY6-F1
#
_cell.length_a   1.000
_cell.length_b   1.000
_cell.length_c   1.000
_cell.angle_alpha   90.00
_cell.angle_beta   90.00
_cell.angle_gamma   90.00
#
_symmetry.space_group_name_H-M   'P 1'
#
loop_
_entity.id
_entity.type
_entity.pdbx_description
1 polymer ?
#
loop_
_entity_poly.entity_id
_entity_poly.type
_entity_poly.pdbx_seq_one_letter_code
_entity_poly.pdbx_strand_id
1 'polypeptide(L)'
;MLREDGYVKDLEDALVAKNLHDVRKDLCNHIRNVGQSKDLSLLLNTEYSIVDNDLSRYANSPEMKSSLKTALTEINVVKEHTVIVADPTQYQLINKAHSLSKNRKNGLPYDEARQAMASHYTRLGNLNKSRLTSVEKSIIDARRDNMKVMCRLYEQMQAKALGIHLSQNKDISL
;
A
#
# COMPACT_ATOMS: atom_id res chain seq x y z
N MET A 1 16.61 36.67 29.56
CA MET A 1 15.24 36.39 30.03
C MET A 1 14.28 36.40 28.85
N LEU A 2 13.21 37.20 28.71
CA LEU A 2 12.17 36.95 27.66
C LEU A 2 12.64 36.69 26.22
N ARG A 3 13.71 37.37 25.76
CA ARG A 3 14.25 37.18 24.40
C ARG A 3 15.11 35.90 24.27
N GLU A 4 15.84 35.56 25.33
CA GLU A 4 16.66 34.36 25.43
C GLU A 4 15.79 33.11 25.54
N ASP A 5 14.72 33.16 26.34
CA ASP A 5 13.75 32.08 26.51
C ASP A 5 13.09 31.72 25.16
N GLY A 6 12.83 32.73 24.31
CA GLY A 6 12.36 32.52 22.94
C GLY A 6 13.37 31.77 22.07
N TYR A 7 14.65 32.17 22.09
CA TYR A 7 15.69 31.48 21.33
C TYR A 7 15.95 30.05 21.81
N VAL A 8 15.85 29.79 23.12
CA VAL A 8 15.95 28.44 23.67
C VAL A 8 14.81 27.56 23.16
N LYS A 9 13.57 28.07 23.18
CA LYS A 9 12.42 27.35 22.64
C LYS A 9 12.56 27.05 21.14
N ASP A 10 13.02 28.02 20.36
CA ASP A 10 13.24 27.82 18.92
C ASP A 10 14.27 26.71 18.64
N LEU A 11 15.33 26.63 19.45
CA LEU A 11 16.33 25.56 19.36
C LEU A 11 15.74 24.19 19.72
N GLU A 12 14.92 24.12 20.77
CA GLU A 12 14.23 22.88 21.17
C GLU A 12 13.26 22.42 20.08
N ASP A 13 12.43 23.32 19.55
CA ASP A 13 11.49 23.01 18.47
C ASP A 13 12.22 22.54 17.19
N ALA A 14 13.35 23.18 16.84
CA ALA A 14 14.19 22.76 15.73
C ALA A 14 14.81 21.37 15.93
N LEU A 15 15.23 21.05 17.15
CA LEU A 15 15.78 19.74 17.50
C LEU A 15 14.69 18.65 17.41
N VAL A 16 13.49 18.92 17.91
CA VAL A 16 12.35 18.00 17.82
C VAL A 16 11.97 17.76 16.36
N ALA A 17 11.92 18.81 15.54
CA ALA A 17 11.62 18.70 14.11
C ALA A 17 12.66 17.84 13.37
N LYS A 18 13.95 18.01 13.69
CA LYS A 18 15.04 17.19 13.13
C LYS A 18 14.90 15.72 13.53
N ASN A 19 14.66 15.44 14.81
CA ASN A 19 14.48 14.06 15.28
C ASN A 19 13.29 13.38 14.59
N LEU A 20 12.17 14.09 14.44
CA LEU A 20 11.01 13.58 13.71
C LEU A 20 11.33 13.29 12.23
N HIS A 21 12.09 14.18 11.58
CA HIS A 21 12.54 13.97 10.20
C HIS A 21 13.38 12.69 10.07
N ASP A 22 14.32 12.47 10.98
CA ASP A 22 15.20 11.30 10.96
C ASP A 22 14.42 10.00 11.19
N VAL A 23 13.50 9.97 12.16
CA VAL A 23 12.59 8.83 12.38
C VAL A 23 11.75 8.53 11.13
N ARG A 24 11.25 9.56 10.44
CA ARG A 24 10.48 9.40 9.19
C ARG A 24 11.34 8.88 8.05
N LYS A 25 12.60 9.27 7.98
CA LYS A 25 13.56 8.74 7.01
C LYS A 25 13.81 7.26 7.25
N ASP A 26 13.98 6.86 8.50
CA ASP A 26 14.16 5.45 8.87
C ASP A 26 12.93 4.61 8.55
N LEU A 27 11.73 5.12 8.83
CA LEU A 27 10.47 4.51 8.42
C LEU A 27 10.41 4.33 6.89
N CYS A 28 10.78 5.36 6.14
CA CYS A 28 10.81 5.30 4.67
C CYS A 28 11.77 4.21 4.17
N ASN A 29 12.95 4.10 4.78
CA ASN A 29 13.92 3.04 4.45
C ASN A 29 13.39 1.66 4.80
N HIS A 30 12.74 1.51 5.96
CA HIS A 30 12.09 0.26 6.36
C HIS A 30 11.04 -0.18 5.34
N ILE A 31 10.15 0.73 4.91
CA ILE A 31 9.11 0.44 3.90
C ILE A 31 9.76 -0.03 2.58
N ARG A 32 10.84 0.62 2.13
CA ARG A 32 11.56 0.20 0.92
C ARG A 32 12.17 -1.20 1.08
N ASN A 33 12.76 -1.50 2.23
CA ASN A 33 13.34 -2.82 2.51
C ASN A 33 12.27 -3.92 2.52
N VAL A 34 11.09 -3.64 3.07
CA VAL A 34 9.93 -4.54 2.97
C VAL A 34 9.56 -4.79 1.50
N GLY A 35 9.57 -3.75 0.65
CA GLY A 35 9.41 -3.86 -0.80
C GLY A 35 10.37 -4.86 -1.46
N GLN A 36 11.63 -4.85 -1.04
CA GLN A 36 12.68 -5.71 -1.59
C GLN A 36 12.54 -7.17 -1.16
N SER A 37 11.90 -7.45 -0.02
CA SER A 37 11.69 -8.82 0.47
C SER A 37 10.87 -9.69 -0.49
N LYS A 38 9.99 -9.05 -1.30
CA LYS A 38 9.00 -9.71 -2.16
C LYS A 38 8.10 -10.71 -1.42
N ASP A 39 7.94 -10.53 -0.12
CA ASP A 39 6.99 -11.28 0.70
C ASP A 39 5.64 -10.54 0.72
N LEU A 40 4.64 -11.12 0.06
CA LEU A 40 3.30 -10.52 -0.04
C LEU A 40 2.62 -10.37 1.33
N SER A 41 2.83 -11.31 2.25
CA SER A 41 2.25 -11.25 3.59
C SER A 41 2.88 -10.10 4.38
N LEU A 42 4.21 -9.98 4.35
CA LEU A 42 4.94 -8.89 4.99
C LEU A 42 4.52 -7.52 4.42
N LEU A 43 4.38 -7.42 3.10
CA LEU A 43 3.91 -6.21 2.42
C LEU A 43 2.51 -5.78 2.87
N LEU A 44 1.55 -6.72 2.87
CA LEU A 44 0.17 -6.45 3.29
C LEU A 44 0.07 -6.10 4.77
N ASN A 45 0.82 -6.79 5.63
CA ASN A 45 0.81 -6.51 7.07
C ASN A 45 1.46 -5.16 7.38
N THR A 46 2.56 -4.83 6.72
CA THR A 46 3.21 -3.52 6.87
C THR A 46 2.27 -2.40 6.44
N GLU A 47 1.63 -2.51 5.27
CA GLU A 47 0.69 -1.49 4.80
C GLU A 47 -0.53 -1.37 5.72
N TYR A 48 -1.08 -2.51 6.19
CA TYR A 48 -2.17 -2.52 7.17
C TYR A 48 -1.79 -1.74 8.44
N SER A 49 -0.64 -2.03 9.03
CA SER A 49 -0.16 -1.36 10.25
C SER A 49 0.04 0.14 10.04
N ILE A 50 0.50 0.57 8.86
CA ILE A 50 0.63 2.01 8.55
C ILE A 50 -0.75 2.66 8.49
N VAL A 51 -1.69 2.07 7.75
CA VAL A 51 -3.06 2.62 7.60
C VAL A 51 -3.81 2.66 8.94
N ASP A 52 -3.63 1.64 9.79
CA ASP A 52 -4.23 1.59 11.13
C ASP A 52 -3.60 2.63 12.06
N ASN A 53 -2.29 2.86 11.95
CA ASN A 53 -1.63 3.95 12.65
C ASN A 53 -2.16 5.33 12.19
N ASP A 54 -2.32 5.51 10.88
CA ASP A 54 -2.90 6.72 10.29
C ASP A 54 -4.32 6.97 10.81
N LEU A 55 -5.12 5.90 10.91
CA LEU A 55 -6.49 5.96 11.43
C LEU A 55 -6.53 6.33 12.91
N SER A 56 -5.68 5.71 13.73
CA SER A 56 -5.68 5.90 15.18
C SER A 56 -5.09 7.24 15.62
N ARG A 57 -4.10 7.77 14.89
CA ARG A 57 -3.34 8.96 15.32
C ARG A 57 -3.62 10.22 14.53
N TYR A 58 -3.89 10.10 13.22
CA TYR A 58 -3.92 11.26 12.33
C TYR A 58 -5.30 11.54 11.72
N ALA A 59 -6.25 10.60 11.82
CA ALA A 59 -7.58 10.80 11.27
C ALA A 59 -8.39 11.85 12.05
N ASN A 60 -8.57 13.01 11.44
CA ASN A 60 -9.17 14.18 12.07
C ASN A 60 -10.58 14.52 11.55
N SER A 61 -11.07 13.86 10.50
CA SER A 61 -12.42 14.06 9.96
C SER A 61 -13.20 12.75 9.80
N PRO A 62 -14.55 12.78 9.82
CA PRO A 62 -15.37 11.60 9.54
C PRO A 62 -15.07 10.97 8.18
N GLU A 63 -14.82 11.79 7.16
CA GLU A 63 -14.51 11.36 5.79
C GLU A 63 -13.16 10.64 5.75
N MET A 64 -12.14 11.20 6.42
CA MET A 64 -10.82 10.57 6.52
C MET A 64 -10.91 9.24 7.27
N LYS A 65 -11.62 9.20 8.40
CA LYS A 65 -11.87 7.97 9.16
C LYS A 65 -12.56 6.91 8.30
N SER A 66 -13.58 7.30 7.54
CA SER A 66 -14.30 6.40 6.64
C SER A 66 -13.37 5.86 5.54
N SER A 67 -12.62 6.74 4.88
CA SER A 67 -11.66 6.35 3.82
C SER A 67 -10.59 5.37 4.31
N LEU A 68 -10.03 5.61 5.50
CA LEU A 68 -9.01 4.73 6.10
C LEU A 68 -9.60 3.39 6.56
N LYS A 69 -10.82 3.38 7.13
CA LYS A 69 -11.54 2.13 7.45
C LYS A 69 -11.79 1.30 6.19
N THR A 70 -12.26 1.93 5.11
CA THR A 70 -12.43 1.26 3.82
C THR A 70 -11.10 0.69 3.31
N ALA A 71 -10.00 1.44 3.43
CA ALA A 71 -8.68 0.95 3.05
C ALA A 71 -8.25 -0.30 3.85
N LEU A 72 -8.52 -0.35 5.16
CA LEU A 72 -8.24 -1.52 5.99
C LEU A 72 -9.09 -2.73 5.57
N THR A 73 -10.38 -2.52 5.29
CA THR A 73 -11.26 -3.58 4.76
C THR A 73 -10.75 -4.11 3.43
N GLU A 74 -10.41 -3.22 2.49
CA GLU A 74 -9.82 -3.59 1.20
C GLU A 74 -8.54 -4.43 1.37
N ILE A 75 -7.64 -4.05 2.29
CA ILE A 75 -6.41 -4.83 2.56
C ILE A 75 -6.75 -6.21 3.12
N ASN A 76 -7.74 -6.33 4.01
CA ASN A 76 -8.17 -7.63 4.53
C ASN A 76 -8.78 -8.52 3.44
N VAL A 77 -9.57 -7.95 2.53
CA VAL A 77 -10.08 -8.67 1.35
C VAL A 77 -8.93 -9.21 0.51
N VAL A 78 -7.86 -8.43 0.30
CA VAL A 78 -6.67 -8.92 -0.41
C VAL A 78 -6.04 -10.09 0.34
N LYS A 79 -5.90 -10.01 1.67
CA LYS A 79 -5.37 -11.13 2.50
C LYS A 79 -6.20 -12.39 2.33
N GLU A 80 -7.52 -12.30 2.39
CA GLU A 80 -8.41 -13.45 2.17
C GLU A 80 -8.24 -14.06 0.77
N HIS A 81 -8.17 -13.20 -0.26
CA HIS A 81 -7.95 -13.63 -1.63
C HIS A 81 -6.59 -14.29 -1.85
N THR A 82 -5.56 -13.95 -1.08
CA THR A 82 -4.27 -14.68 -1.14
C THR A 82 -4.42 -16.16 -0.76
N VAL A 83 -5.37 -16.49 0.11
CA VAL A 83 -5.69 -17.88 0.47
C VAL A 83 -6.49 -18.55 -0.64
N ILE A 84 -7.47 -17.84 -1.23
CA ILE A 84 -8.30 -18.36 -2.34
C ILE A 84 -7.44 -18.70 -3.56
N VAL A 85 -6.55 -17.78 -3.97
CA VAL A 85 -5.69 -17.98 -5.14
C VAL A 85 -4.64 -19.07 -4.91
N ALA A 86 -4.30 -19.37 -3.65
CA ALA A 86 -3.38 -20.46 -3.33
C ALA A 86 -4.00 -21.85 -3.56
N ASP A 87 -5.33 -21.96 -3.66
CA ASP A 87 -6.06 -23.17 -4.05
C ASP A 87 -6.48 -23.09 -5.53
N PRO A 88 -5.79 -23.82 -6.44
CA PRO A 88 -6.13 -23.81 -7.87
C PRO A 88 -7.58 -24.20 -8.17
N THR A 89 -8.18 -25.10 -7.39
CA THR A 89 -9.55 -25.57 -7.62
C THR A 89 -10.55 -24.44 -7.35
N GLN A 90 -10.39 -23.74 -6.23
CA GLN A 90 -11.21 -22.58 -5.90
C GLN A 90 -10.98 -21.45 -6.89
N TYR A 91 -9.72 -21.19 -7.24
CA TYR A 91 -9.39 -20.08 -8.11
C TYR A 91 -9.88 -20.27 -9.55
N GLN A 92 -10.02 -21.52 -10.03
CA GLN A 92 -10.67 -21.77 -11.31
C GLN A 92 -12.13 -21.30 -11.35
N LEU A 93 -12.86 -21.34 -10.25
CA LEU A 93 -14.23 -20.80 -10.18
C LEU A 93 -14.23 -19.28 -10.38
N ILE A 94 -13.31 -18.57 -9.71
CA ILE A 94 -13.11 -17.12 -9.89
C ILE A 94 -12.75 -16.80 -11.35
N ASN A 95 -11.87 -17.60 -11.96
CA ASN A 95 -11.49 -17.41 -13.35
C ASN A 95 -12.66 -17.58 -14.32
N LYS A 96 -13.53 -18.57 -14.10
CA LYS A 96 -14.77 -18.76 -14.89
C LYS A 96 -15.75 -17.60 -14.72
N ALA A 97 -15.89 -17.07 -13.50
CA ALA A 97 -16.72 -15.91 -13.22
C ALA A 97 -16.21 -14.62 -13.90
N HIS A 98 -14.91 -14.53 -14.19
CA HIS A 98 -14.28 -13.40 -14.88
C HIS A 98 -13.92 -13.74 -16.35
N SER A 99 -14.78 -14.47 -17.06
CA SER A 99 -14.52 -14.91 -18.44
C SER A 99 -14.58 -13.78 -19.49
N LEU A 100 -15.36 -12.72 -19.25
CA LEU A 100 -15.48 -11.59 -20.18
C LEU A 100 -14.21 -10.72 -20.19
N SER A 101 -13.78 -10.27 -21.37
CA SER A 101 -12.57 -9.44 -21.53
C SER A 101 -12.56 -8.17 -20.66
N LYS A 102 -13.71 -7.51 -20.48
CA LYS A 102 -13.86 -6.33 -19.62
C LYS A 102 -13.58 -6.59 -18.13
N ASN A 103 -13.67 -7.85 -17.70
CA ASN A 103 -13.43 -8.28 -16.31
C ASN A 103 -12.02 -8.87 -16.14
N ARG A 104 -11.12 -8.64 -17.12
CA ARG A 104 -9.76 -9.18 -17.14
C ARG A 104 -8.75 -8.08 -17.40
N LYS A 105 -7.57 -8.21 -16.79
CA LYS A 105 -6.39 -7.41 -17.08
C LYS A 105 -5.24 -8.35 -17.37
N ASN A 106 -4.50 -8.11 -18.46
CA ASN A 106 -3.39 -8.98 -18.89
C ASN A 106 -3.77 -10.48 -19.03
N GLY A 107 -5.02 -10.77 -19.38
CA GLY A 107 -5.50 -12.14 -19.52
C GLY A 107 -5.77 -12.86 -18.19
N LEU A 108 -5.66 -12.18 -17.05
CA LEU A 108 -5.99 -12.69 -15.71
C LEU A 108 -7.30 -12.06 -15.20
N PRO A 109 -8.03 -12.72 -14.28
CA PRO A 109 -9.18 -12.13 -13.61
C PRO A 109 -8.82 -10.79 -12.95
N TYR A 110 -9.60 -9.74 -13.21
CA TYR A 110 -9.55 -8.49 -12.46
C TYR A 110 -10.47 -8.59 -11.23
N ASP A 111 -10.12 -9.53 -10.36
CA ASP A 111 -10.87 -9.89 -9.15
C ASP A 111 -10.81 -8.78 -8.07
N GLU A 112 -11.52 -9.00 -6.98
CA GLU A 112 -11.70 -8.02 -5.92
C GLU A 112 -10.36 -7.62 -5.26
N ALA A 113 -9.44 -8.55 -5.08
CA ALA A 113 -8.10 -8.24 -4.57
C ALA A 113 -7.34 -7.27 -5.47
N ARG A 114 -7.40 -7.46 -6.80
CA ARG A 114 -6.78 -6.53 -7.74
C ARG A 114 -7.45 -5.16 -7.73
N GLN A 115 -8.77 -5.12 -7.65
CA GLN A 115 -9.52 -3.87 -7.54
C GLN A 115 -9.17 -3.13 -6.25
N ALA A 116 -9.08 -3.82 -5.12
CA ALA A 116 -8.70 -3.29 -3.83
C ALA A 116 -7.27 -2.70 -3.86
N MET A 117 -6.29 -3.42 -4.42
CA MET A 117 -4.93 -2.91 -4.56
C MET A 117 -4.86 -1.67 -5.49
N ALA A 118 -5.59 -1.66 -6.60
CA ALA A 118 -5.65 -0.53 -7.53
C ALA A 118 -6.33 0.72 -6.89
N SER A 119 -7.42 0.50 -6.17
CA SER A 119 -8.11 1.52 -5.35
C SER A 119 -7.14 2.12 -4.34
N HIS A 120 -6.42 1.27 -3.60
CA HIS A 120 -5.46 1.72 -2.60
C HIS A 120 -4.26 2.47 -3.21
N TYR A 121 -3.71 2.00 -4.33
CA TYR A 121 -2.68 2.72 -5.06
C TYR A 121 -3.12 4.14 -5.46
N THR A 122 -4.37 4.27 -5.91
CA THR A 122 -4.97 5.57 -6.26
C THR A 122 -5.16 6.45 -5.03
N ARG A 123 -5.60 5.88 -3.90
CA ARG A 123 -5.73 6.59 -2.61
C ARG A 123 -4.40 7.19 -2.18
N LEU A 124 -3.32 6.42 -2.22
CA LEU A 124 -1.96 6.90 -1.93
C LEU A 124 -1.54 8.01 -2.91
N GLY A 125 -1.86 7.86 -4.20
CA GLY A 125 -1.58 8.88 -5.20
C GLY A 125 -2.32 10.21 -4.96
N ASN A 126 -3.55 10.14 -4.47
CA ASN A 126 -4.31 11.33 -4.07
C ASN A 126 -3.73 11.96 -2.79
N LEU A 127 -3.32 11.15 -1.82
CA LEU A 127 -2.65 11.64 -0.61
C LEU A 127 -1.36 12.42 -0.97
N ASN A 128 -0.57 11.93 -1.94
CA ASN A 128 0.67 12.56 -2.38
C ASN A 128 0.50 13.95 -3.03
N LYS A 129 -0.73 14.32 -3.43
CA LYS A 129 -1.05 15.66 -3.96
C LYS A 129 -1.16 16.72 -2.86
N SER A 130 -1.26 16.30 -1.60
CA SER A 130 -1.34 17.19 -0.45
C SER A 130 -0.03 17.94 -0.21
N ARG A 131 -0.10 19.02 0.57
CA ARG A 131 1.09 19.78 0.99
C ARG A 131 1.84 19.01 2.08
N LEU A 132 2.70 18.10 1.64
CA LEU A 132 3.56 17.26 2.47
C LEU A 132 5.03 17.68 2.34
N THR A 133 5.80 17.40 3.38
CA THR A 133 7.27 17.51 3.35
C THR A 133 7.87 16.50 2.36
N SER A 134 9.11 16.73 1.92
CA SER A 134 9.81 15.81 1.00
C SER A 134 9.93 14.39 1.56
N VAL A 135 10.13 14.25 2.87
CA VAL A 135 10.23 12.95 3.54
C VAL A 135 8.87 12.24 3.60
N GLU A 136 7.78 12.95 3.87
CA GLU A 136 6.42 12.37 3.85
C GLU A 136 6.02 11.92 2.44
N LYS A 137 6.35 12.72 1.41
CA LYS A 137 6.14 12.30 0.01
C LYS A 137 6.94 11.05 -0.32
N SER A 138 8.20 10.98 0.12
CA SER A 138 9.05 9.79 -0.07
C SER A 138 8.48 8.53 0.58
N ILE A 139 7.84 8.65 1.74
CA ILE A 139 7.12 7.54 2.40
C ILE A 139 5.95 7.07 1.53
N ILE A 140 5.15 7.99 1.00
CA ILE A 140 4.01 7.65 0.14
C ILE A 140 4.49 7.00 -1.16
N ASP A 141 5.53 7.53 -1.78
CA ASP A 141 6.10 6.95 -3.01
C ASP A 141 6.62 5.53 -2.75
N ALA A 142 7.30 5.28 -1.62
CA ALA A 142 7.71 3.95 -1.22
C ALA A 142 6.52 2.99 -1.03
N ARG A 143 5.44 3.43 -0.38
CA ARG A 143 4.20 2.64 -0.23
C ARG A 143 3.58 2.32 -1.60
N ARG A 144 3.57 3.28 -2.54
CA ARG A 144 3.06 3.08 -3.90
C ARG A 144 3.89 2.08 -4.69
N ASP A 145 5.22 2.12 -4.56
CA ASP A 145 6.10 1.14 -5.19
C ASP A 145 5.93 -0.25 -4.57
N ASN A 146 5.71 -0.34 -3.25
CA ASN A 146 5.34 -1.60 -2.61
C ASN A 146 3.99 -2.14 -3.13
N MET A 147 3.00 -1.28 -3.36
CA MET A 147 1.71 -1.70 -3.93
C MET A 147 1.86 -2.28 -5.34
N LYS A 148 2.74 -1.69 -6.16
CA LYS A 148 3.15 -2.25 -7.46
C LYS A 148 3.76 -3.65 -7.31
N VAL A 149 4.63 -3.85 -6.32
CA VAL A 149 5.21 -5.17 -6.01
C VAL A 149 4.12 -6.15 -5.59
N MET A 150 3.20 -5.76 -4.70
CA MET A 150 2.08 -6.59 -4.27
C MET A 150 1.21 -7.04 -5.45
N CYS A 151 0.86 -6.12 -6.36
CA CYS A 151 0.11 -6.46 -7.58
C CYS A 151 0.83 -7.50 -8.44
N ARG A 152 2.14 -7.35 -8.64
CA ARG A 152 2.94 -8.32 -9.42
C ARG A 152 2.99 -9.69 -8.75
N LEU A 153 3.17 -9.74 -7.43
CA LEU A 153 3.20 -11.00 -6.68
C LEU A 153 1.85 -11.71 -6.76
N TYR A 154 0.75 -10.97 -6.58
CA TYR A 154 -0.59 -11.53 -6.68
C TYR A 154 -0.89 -12.01 -8.11
N GLU A 155 -0.52 -11.25 -9.15
CA GLU A 155 -0.62 -11.70 -10.55
C GLU A 155 0.11 -13.03 -10.80
N GLN A 156 1.31 -13.19 -10.23
CA GLN A 156 2.07 -14.43 -10.31
C GLN A 156 1.34 -15.59 -9.62
N MET A 157 0.70 -15.34 -8.47
CA MET A 157 -0.14 -16.33 -7.81
C MET A 157 -1.33 -16.73 -8.69
N GLN A 158 -2.05 -15.75 -9.27
CA GLN A 158 -3.18 -16.00 -10.17
C GLN A 158 -2.75 -16.87 -11.36
N ALA A 159 -1.63 -16.50 -12.01
CA ALA A 159 -1.13 -17.23 -13.15
C ALA A 159 -0.71 -18.65 -12.79
N LYS A 160 -0.01 -18.83 -11.65
CA LYS A 160 0.36 -20.15 -11.14
C LYS A 160 -0.87 -21.03 -10.89
N ALA A 161 -1.90 -20.49 -10.24
CA ALA A 161 -3.14 -21.20 -9.95
C ALA A 161 -3.89 -21.63 -11.22
N LEU A 162 -3.76 -20.85 -12.31
CA LEU A 162 -4.40 -21.13 -13.60
C LEU A 162 -3.51 -21.89 -14.58
N GLY A 163 -2.27 -22.21 -14.22
CA GLY A 163 -1.31 -22.85 -15.13
C GLY A 163 -0.90 -21.96 -16.32
N ILE A 164 -0.98 -20.63 -16.16
CA ILE A 164 -0.65 -19.64 -17.19
C ILE A 164 0.81 -19.20 -17.01
N HIS A 165 1.59 -19.14 -18.09
CA HIS A 165 2.94 -18.59 -18.06
C HIS A 165 2.91 -17.06 -18.28
N LEU A 166 3.31 -16.28 -17.27
CA LEU A 166 3.45 -14.82 -17.42
C LEU A 166 4.81 -14.46 -18.04
N SER A 167 4.80 -13.56 -19.02
CA SER A 167 6.03 -12.94 -19.52
C SER A 167 6.59 -11.98 -18.45
N GLN A 168 7.86 -12.15 -18.07
CA GLN A 168 8.50 -11.45 -16.95
C GLN A 168 8.58 -9.91 -17.07
N ASN A 169 8.32 -9.34 -18.25
CA ASN A 169 8.54 -7.92 -18.56
C ASN A 169 7.26 -7.12 -18.92
N LYS A 170 6.06 -7.54 -18.49
CA LYS A 170 4.86 -6.73 -18.73
C LYS A 170 4.71 -5.64 -17.67
N ASP A 171 4.36 -4.44 -18.13
CA ASP A 171 3.95 -3.33 -17.27
C ASP A 171 2.74 -3.73 -16.40
N ILE A 172 2.73 -3.22 -15.17
CA ILE A 172 1.65 -3.50 -14.22
C ILE A 172 0.38 -2.86 -14.74
N SER A 173 -0.66 -3.65 -14.95
CA SER A 173 -1.99 -3.14 -15.27
C SER A 173 -2.73 -2.88 -13.96
N LEU A 174 -2.43 -1.72 -13.36
CA LEU A 174 -3.19 -1.15 -12.24
C LEU A 174 -4.57 -0.70 -12.70
#